data_AF-A0A3D5FRX6-F1
#
_entry.id   AF-A0A3D5FRX6-F1
#
_cell.length_a   1.000
_cell.length_b   1.000
_cell.length_c   1.000
_cell.angle_alpha   90.00
_cell.angle_beta   90.00
_cell.angle_gamma   90.00
#
_symmetry.space_group_name_H-M   'P 1'
#
loop_
_entity.id
_entity.type
_entity.pdbx_description
1 polymer ?
#
loop_
_entity_poly.entity_id
_entity_poly.type
_entity_poly.pdbx_seq_one_letter_code
_entity_poly.pdbx_strand_id
1 'polypeptide(L)' 'MESDLHTTLKDLMASIASGDERVRQLIGRVDELHSALPADTPTMLRHYLEKRSYAKALDFLEGRDEAAAANC' A
#
# COMPACT_ATOMS: atom_id res chain seq x y z
N MET A 1 11.73 -3.63 1.80
CA MET A 1 11.04 -2.34 1.68
C MET A 1 9.74 -2.48 0.91
N GLU A 2 9.71 -2.78 -0.38
CA GLU A 2 8.44 -2.99 -1.11
C GLU A 2 7.63 -4.18 -0.55
N SER A 3 8.30 -5.28 -0.19
CA SER A 3 7.68 -6.44 0.46
C SER A 3 7.08 -6.13 1.84
N ASP A 4 7.69 -5.20 2.59
CA ASP A 4 7.20 -4.78 3.91
C ASP A 4 5.94 -3.92 3.79
N LEU A 5 5.91 -3.01 2.82
CA LEU A 5 4.72 -2.21 2.51
C LEU A 5 3.57 -3.10 2.04
N HIS A 6 3.84 -4.05 1.14
CA HIS A 6 2.85 -5.01 0.66
C HIS A 6 2.25 -5.83 1.80
N THR A 7 3.08 -6.36 2.70
CA THR A 7 2.62 -7.14 3.86
C THR A 7 1.78 -6.29 4.81
N THR A 8 2.23 -5.06 5.09
CA THR A 8 1.52 -4.11 5.97
C THR A 8 0.14 -3.74 5.39
N LEU A 9 0.05 -3.53 4.08
CA LEU A 9 -1.23 -3.26 3.40
C LEU A 9 -2.19 -4.45 3.46
N LYS A 10 -1.69 -5.69 3.29
CA LYS A 10 -2.50 -6.91 3.46
C LYS A 10 -3.03 -7.04 4.88
N ASP A 11 -2.16 -6.88 5.88
CA ASP A 11 -2.54 -6.95 7.28
C ASP A 11 -3.55 -5.85 7.63
N LEU A 12 -3.38 -4.64 7.10
CA LEU A 12 -4.33 -3.54 7.27
C LEU A 12 -5.71 -3.92 6.74
N MET A 13 -5.79 -4.44 5.51
CA MET A 13 -7.07 -4.87 4.93
C MET A 13 -7.72 -5.99 5.71
N ALA A 14 -6.94 -6.98 6.16
CA ALA A 14 -7.43 -8.08 7.00
C ALA A 14 -7.95 -7.56 8.35
N SER A 15 -7.22 -6.65 9.00
CA SER A 15 -7.62 -6.01 10.26
C SER A 15 -8.87 -5.14 10.11
N ILE A 16 -9.04 -4.43 8.99
CA ILE A 16 -10.27 -3.67 8.69
C ILE A 16 -11.45 -4.64 8.57
N ALA A 17 -11.28 -5.76 7.86
CA ALA A 17 -12.34 -6.75 7.68
C ALA A 17 -12.71 -7.46 8.99
N SER A 18 -11.75 -7.68 9.89
CA SER A 18 -11.98 -8.31 11.19
C SER A 18 -12.39 -7.33 12.29
N GLY A 19 -12.34 -6.01 12.05
CA GLY A 19 -12.62 -4.99 13.06
C GLY A 19 -11.56 -4.88 14.17
N ASP A 20 -10.31 -5.20 13.84
CA ASP A 20 -9.20 -5.22 14.80
C ASP A 20 -8.73 -3.79 15.17
N GLU A 21 -8.36 -3.57 16.42
CA GLU A 21 -7.85 -2.27 16.87
C GLU A 21 -6.49 -1.91 16.25
N ARG A 22 -5.75 -2.91 15.74
CA ARG A 22 -4.47 -2.74 15.04
C ARG A 22 -4.57 -1.92 13.76
N VAL A 23 -5.78 -1.72 13.20
CA VAL A 23 -6.00 -0.88 12.01
C VAL A 23 -5.33 0.49 12.15
N ARG A 24 -5.47 1.14 13.32
CA ARG A 24 -4.85 2.47 13.55
C ARG A 24 -3.32 2.40 13.54
N GLN A 25 -2.74 1.36 14.12
CA GLN A 25 -1.28 1.17 14.14
C GLN A 25 -0.75 0.88 12.73
N LEU A 26 -1.48 0.05 11.96
CA LEU A 26 -1.12 -0.31 10.59
C LEU A 26 -1.21 0.90 9.64
N ILE A 27 -2.22 1.76 9.79
CA ILE A 27 -2.31 3.03 9.04
C ILE A 27 -1.07 3.90 9.30
N GLY A 28 -0.70 4.10 10.57
CA GLY A 28 0.49 4.89 10.92
C GLY A 28 1.76 4.29 10.33
N ARG A 29 1.90 2.96 10.36
CA ARG A 29 3.04 2.26 9.76
C ARG A 29 3.08 2.39 8.23
N VAL A 30 1.93 2.42 7.56
CA VAL A 30 1.85 2.69 6.12
C VAL A 30 2.29 4.12 5.82
N ASP A 31 1.90 5.11 6.62
CA ASP A 31 2.33 6.52 6.45
C ASP A 31 3.85 6.70 6.66
N GLU A 32 4.43 6.02 7.66
CA GLU A 32 5.88 6.00 7.88
C GLU A 32 6.61 5.36 6.70
N LEU A 33 6.14 4.19 6.25
CA LEU A 33 6.70 3.51 5.09
C LEU A 33 6.57 4.37 3.83
N HIS A 34 5.43 5.03 3.64
CA HIS A 34 5.18 5.95 2.52
C HIS A 34 6.16 7.12 2.52
N SER A 35 6.42 7.71 3.69
CA SER A 35 7.40 8.79 3.83
C SER A 35 8.84 8.32 3.62
N ALA A 36 9.13 7.05 3.93
CA ALA A 36 10.42 6.41 3.71
C ALA A 36 10.58 5.79 2.31
N LEU A 37 9.58 5.91 1.42
CA LEU A 37 9.67 5.34 0.08
C LEU A 37 10.75 6.06 -0.74
N PRO A 38 11.64 5.31 -1.43
CA PRO A 38 12.69 5.88 -2.26
C PRO A 38 12.10 6.66 -3.45
N ALA A 39 12.88 7.59 -4.01
CA ALA A 39 12.46 8.39 -5.17
C ALA A 39 12.19 7.55 -6.44
N ASP A 40 12.74 6.33 -6.50
CA ASP A 40 12.51 5.34 -7.56
C ASP A 40 11.10 4.70 -7.48
N THR A 41 10.37 4.95 -6.39
CA THR A 41 9.03 4.39 -6.21
C THR A 41 8.06 4.93 -7.27
N PRO A 42 7.26 4.06 -7.93
CA PRO A 42 6.29 4.48 -8.91
C PRO A 42 5.32 5.54 -8.38
N THR A 43 5.13 6.62 -9.14
CA THR A 43 4.22 7.72 -8.78
C THR A 43 2.79 7.24 -8.56
N MET A 44 2.36 6.22 -9.30
CA MET A 44 1.04 5.59 -9.13
C MET A 44 0.85 5.00 -7.73
N LEU A 45 1.86 4.29 -7.20
CA LEU A 45 1.81 3.72 -5.86
C LEU A 45 1.67 4.82 -4.79
N ARG A 46 2.46 5.90 -4.91
CA ARG A 46 2.37 7.06 -4.00
C ARG A 46 0.98 7.67 -4.02
N HIS A 47 0.41 7.87 -5.22
CA HIS A 47 -0.93 8.43 -5.38
C HIS A 47 -2.01 7.55 -4.74
N TYR A 48 -1.89 6.22 -4.85
CA TYR A 48 -2.82 5.30 -4.17
C TYR A 48 -2.73 5.41 -2.65
N LEU A 49 -1.51 5.54 -2.10
CA LEU A 49 -1.29 5.73 -0.67
C LEU A 49 -1.85 7.07 -0.18
N GLU A 50 -1.64 8.17 -0.91
CA GLU A 50 -2.18 9.50 -0.60
C GLU A 50 -3.72 9.52 -0.60
N LYS A 51 -4.34 8.82 -1.56
CA LYS A 51 -5.80 8.67 -1.61
C LYS A 51 -6.35 7.64 -0.62
N ARG A 52 -5.51 7.02 0.20
CA ARG A 52 -5.86 5.91 1.11
C ARG A 52 -6.54 4.75 0.38
N SER A 53 -6.18 4.57 -0.89
CA SER A 53 -6.67 3.48 -1.73
C SER A 53 -5.79 2.26 -1.56
N TYR A 54 -5.79 1.70 -0.34
CA TYR A 54 -4.91 0.58 0.04
C TYR A 54 -5.12 -0.66 -0.83
N ALA A 55 -6.35 -0.94 -1.26
CA ALA A 55 -6.66 -2.03 -2.18
C ALA A 55 -5.96 -1.85 -3.54
N LYS A 56 -5.97 -0.63 -4.09
CA LYS A 56 -5.30 -0.31 -5.35
C LYS A 56 -3.78 -0.34 -5.24
N ALA A 57 -3.24 0.14 -4.12
CA ALA A 57 -1.81 -0.01 -3.83
C ALA A 57 -1.41 -1.49 -3.77
N LEU A 58 -2.27 -2.35 -3.22
CA LEU A 58 -2.05 -3.80 -3.19
C LEU A 58 -2.08 -4.40 -4.60
N ASP A 59 -3.12 -4.09 -5.38
CA ASP A 59 -3.25 -4.58 -6.77
C ASP A 59 -2.04 -4.15 -7.62
N PHE A 60 -1.55 -2.92 -7.42
CA PHE A 60 -0.35 -2.41 -8.08
C PHE A 60 0.90 -3.23 -7.70
N LEU A 61 1.10 -3.47 -6.41
CA LEU A 61 2.24 -4.26 -5.89
C LEU A 61 2.17 -5.74 -6.28
N GLU A 62 0.97 -6.28 -6.44
CA GLU A 62 0.75 -7.67 -6.88
C GLU A 62 0.75 -7.81 -8.41
N GLY A 63 0.94 -6.72 -9.17
CA GLY A 63 0.92 -6.71 -10.63
C GLY A 63 -0.46 -7.04 -11.23
N ARG A 64 -1.52 -6.92 -10.44
CA ARG A 64 -2.92 -7.13 -10.87
C ARG A 64 -3.58 -5.86 -11.37
N ASP A 65 -2.99 -4.70 -11.11
CA ASP A 65 -3.49 -3.45 -11.66
C ASP A 65 -3.05 -3.34 -13.14
N GLU A 66 -4.00 -3.52 -14.07
CA GLU A 66 -3.75 -3.44 -15.52
C GLU A 66 -3.14 -2.09 -15.94
N ALA A 67 -3.37 -1.01 -15.17
CA ALA A 67 -2.77 0.29 -15.45
C ALA A 67 -1.27 0.35 -15.10
N ALA A 68 -0.77 -0.55 -14.22
CA ALA A 68 0.65 -0.69 -13.91
C ALA A 68 1.41 -1.43 -15.02
N ALA A 69 0.78 -2.46 -15.60
CA ALA A 69 1.37 -3.27 -16.67
C ALA A 69 1.59 -2.49 -17.98
N ALA A 70 0.91 -1.36 -18.16
CA ALA A 70 0.98 -0.53 -19.36
C ALA A 70 2.21 0.40 -19.43
N ASN A 71 3.04 0.45 -18.37
CA ASN A 71 4.18 1.37 -18.32
C ASN A 71 5.50 0.62 -18.02
N CYS A 72 5.87 -0.32 -18.90
CA CYS A 72 7.24 -0.78 -19.08
C CYS A 72 7.80 -0.23 -20.40
#